data_AF-A0A819U9I6-F1
#
_entry.id   AF-A0A819U9I6-F1
#
_cell.length_a   1.000
_cell.length_b   1.000
_cell.length_c   1.000
_cell.angle_alpha   90.00
_cell.angle_beta   90.00
_cell.angle_gamma   90.00
#
_symmetry.space_group_name_H-M   'P 1'
#
loop_
_entity.id
_entity.type
_entity.pdbx_description
1 polymer ?
#
loop_
_entity_poly.entity_id
_entity_poly.type
_entity_poly.pdbx_seq_one_letter_code
_entity_poly.pdbx_strand_id
1 'polypeptide(L)'
;MSNMGLGWICLLLAIFLPVVNGSMARGVNGGNDCLICTLVLGVVENLSIVYNESIVESLERTCNYLPPQFKIYCKEAVEFLGPIIIDGFEKKETPDVICHGLKICTDAAGHECRLFPPRTSSRISLAQSGSNLRDRHPEIRSLLTSTACTIPGIKEICRILENVFKSHVPLVDFDGDHFGIESSLRGSSWRGKDCNDLSRRVRPGARSVNGDAVVDENCNGIFGMDSTTGRPWEEEFCNDTQRLGIAVLGDSISAHFHIPEQWIDARQISVAAFEHLLFIIENELDWPQLSGVTGHMNITWPNIEGPTRSLYSRLFALDHCNHRDYQNIAVNGANSNNILNISKTLTRDQQNDVPLLVIYSLVGNDVCNGHEDTFAHMTTVEEMLNNTLKNLAYLDTVLPKGSHVLTTGLANGSLLYQL
;
A
#
# COMPACT_ATOMS: atom_id res chain seq x y z
N MET A 1 30.24 24.44 -4.99
CA MET A 1 29.52 23.75 -6.08
C MET A 1 29.76 22.25 -5.86
N SER A 2 29.19 21.64 -4.83
CA SER A 2 27.78 21.35 -4.48
C SER A 2 27.67 19.83 -4.42
N ASN A 3 28.17 19.32 -3.28
CA ASN A 3 27.83 18.11 -2.54
C ASN A 3 27.20 16.94 -3.31
N MET A 4 28.07 16.02 -3.76
CA MET A 4 27.77 14.59 -3.75
C MET A 4 27.66 14.14 -2.28
N GLY A 5 26.44 13.94 -1.82
CA GLY A 5 26.14 13.45 -0.47
C GLY A 5 26.41 11.95 -0.35
N LEU A 6 27.28 11.61 0.59
CA LEU A 6 27.80 10.31 0.99
C LEU A 6 26.73 9.36 1.61
N GLY A 7 25.49 9.35 1.13
CA GLY A 7 24.38 8.58 1.71
C GLY A 7 24.13 7.18 1.10
N TRP A 8 24.80 6.84 -0.01
CA TRP A 8 24.42 5.66 -0.81
C TRP A 8 25.26 4.41 -0.55
N ILE A 9 26.32 4.49 0.26
CA ILE A 9 27.30 3.39 0.40
C ILE A 9 27.04 2.52 1.64
N CYS A 10 26.25 2.97 2.61
CA CYS A 10 25.84 2.15 3.77
C CYS A 10 24.49 1.42 3.60
N LEU A 11 23.67 1.75 2.60
CA LEU A 11 22.39 1.06 2.34
C LEU A 11 22.57 -0.27 1.57
N LEU A 12 23.74 -0.50 0.97
CA LEU A 12 24.03 -1.68 0.15
C LEU A 12 24.47 -2.91 0.97
N LEU A 13 24.66 -2.79 2.29
CA LEU A 13 25.16 -3.88 3.15
C LEU A 13 24.15 -4.42 4.17
N ALA A 14 22.92 -3.91 4.21
CA ALA A 14 21.82 -4.51 4.98
C ALA A 14 20.89 -5.40 4.13
N ILE A 15 21.17 -5.57 2.83
CA ILE A 15 20.34 -6.33 1.88
C ILE A 15 20.61 -7.85 1.94
N PHE A 16 21.63 -8.30 2.70
CA PHE A 16 22.03 -9.71 2.75
C PHE A 16 22.19 -10.24 4.18
N LEU A 17 21.11 -10.29 4.95
CA LEU A 17 20.90 -11.39 5.91
C LEU A 17 19.45 -11.90 5.85
N PRO A 18 19.25 -13.21 5.63
CA PRO A 18 17.96 -13.79 5.29
C PRO A 18 17.21 -14.19 6.56
N VAL A 19 15.98 -13.70 6.77
CA VAL A 19 15.04 -14.36 7.67
C VAL A 19 13.64 -14.33 7.08
N VAL A 20 13.13 -15.54 6.85
CA VAL A 20 11.78 -16.01 6.52
C VAL A 20 11.26 -15.91 5.08
N ASN A 21 11.16 -17.11 4.49
CA ASN A 21 10.30 -17.56 3.41
C ASN A 21 9.01 -16.75 3.22
N GLY A 22 8.86 -16.22 2.02
CA GLY A 22 7.58 -15.80 1.47
C GLY A 22 7.65 -15.90 -0.04
N SER A 23 7.71 -17.13 -0.57
CA SER A 23 7.19 -17.34 -1.92
C SER A 23 5.76 -16.78 -1.91
N MET A 24 5.45 -15.79 -2.75
CA MET A 24 4.06 -15.46 -3.04
C MET A 24 3.40 -16.76 -3.47
N ALA A 25 2.63 -17.37 -2.56
CA ALA A 25 1.97 -18.63 -2.84
C ALA A 25 1.00 -18.37 -3.98
N ARG A 26 1.19 -19.08 -5.09
CA ARG A 26 0.40 -18.91 -6.31
C ARG A 26 -1.07 -19.15 -5.96
N GLY A 27 -1.91 -18.13 -6.16
CA GLY A 27 -3.35 -18.25 -5.98
C GLY A 27 -3.98 -19.22 -6.98
N VAL A 28 -5.23 -19.62 -6.72
CA VAL A 28 -6.04 -20.40 -7.66
C VAL A 28 -6.03 -19.73 -9.04
N ASN A 29 -5.90 -20.51 -10.10
CA ASN A 29 -5.84 -20.05 -11.48
C ASN A 29 -4.69 -19.10 -11.87
N GLY A 30 -3.64 -19.04 -11.06
CA GLY A 30 -2.52 -18.09 -11.25
C GLY A 30 -2.69 -16.80 -10.44
N GLY A 31 -3.82 -16.62 -9.76
CA GLY A 31 -4.04 -15.54 -8.80
C GLY A 31 -3.78 -14.14 -9.36
N ASN A 32 -3.07 -13.33 -8.58
CA ASN A 32 -2.79 -11.93 -8.91
C ASN A 32 -2.00 -11.77 -10.22
N ASP A 33 -1.06 -12.68 -10.51
CA ASP A 33 -0.29 -12.63 -11.76
C ASP A 33 -1.21 -12.75 -12.99
N CYS A 34 -2.20 -13.65 -12.92
CA CYS A 34 -3.19 -13.83 -13.98
C CYS A 34 -4.07 -12.59 -14.15
N LEU A 35 -4.57 -12.03 -13.04
CA LEU A 35 -5.36 -10.79 -13.05
C LEU A 35 -4.58 -9.63 -13.68
N ILE A 36 -3.35 -9.40 -13.22
CA ILE A 36 -2.49 -8.30 -13.70
C ILE A 36 -2.19 -8.48 -15.19
N CYS A 37 -1.81 -9.68 -15.63
CA CYS A 37 -1.58 -9.96 -17.06
C CYS A 37 -2.82 -9.62 -17.89
N THR A 38 -3.98 -10.11 -17.45
CA THR A 38 -5.25 -9.96 -18.19
C THR A 38 -5.69 -8.50 -18.25
N LEU A 39 -5.52 -7.73 -17.16
CA LEU A 39 -5.82 -6.30 -17.12
C LEU A 39 -4.86 -5.49 -17.99
N VAL A 40 -3.55 -5.72 -17.87
CA VAL A 40 -2.54 -4.98 -18.66
C VAL A 40 -2.77 -5.20 -20.15
N LEU A 41 -3.00 -6.44 -20.58
CA LEU A 41 -3.30 -6.73 -21.98
C LEU A 41 -4.66 -6.15 -22.42
N GLY A 42 -5.65 -6.10 -21.54
CA GLY A 42 -6.91 -5.40 -21.81
C GLY A 42 -6.71 -3.89 -22.03
N VAL A 43 -5.85 -3.25 -21.23
CA VAL A 43 -5.48 -1.84 -21.41
C VAL A 43 -4.72 -1.62 -22.72
N VAL A 44 -3.77 -2.49 -23.06
CA VAL A 44 -3.04 -2.45 -24.35
C VAL A 44 -4.01 -2.54 -25.53
N GLU A 45 -4.97 -3.46 -25.48
CA GLU A 45 -5.99 -3.56 -26.52
C GLU A 45 -6.83 -2.28 -26.61
N ASN A 46 -7.31 -1.76 -25.48
CA ASN A 46 -8.10 -0.52 -25.46
C ASN A 46 -7.29 0.70 -25.95
N LEU A 47 -6.00 0.77 -25.64
CA LEU A 47 -5.09 1.81 -26.15
C LEU A 47 -5.00 1.77 -27.68
N SER A 48 -4.87 0.58 -28.26
CA SER A 48 -4.80 0.41 -29.72
C SER A 48 -6.05 0.96 -30.41
N ILE A 49 -7.22 0.79 -29.79
CA ILE A 49 -8.51 1.30 -30.27
C ILE A 49 -8.62 2.82 -30.09
N VAL A 50 -8.29 3.34 -28.89
CA VAL A 50 -8.42 4.78 -28.56
C VAL A 50 -7.47 5.63 -29.40
N TYR A 51 -6.23 5.18 -29.59
CA TYR A 51 -5.20 5.91 -30.32
C TYR A 51 -5.14 5.54 -31.81
N ASN A 52 -5.94 4.56 -32.26
CA ASN A 52 -5.94 4.04 -33.63
C ASN A 52 -4.53 3.66 -34.10
N GLU A 53 -3.84 2.86 -33.28
CA GLU A 53 -2.46 2.41 -33.49
C GLU A 53 -2.38 0.88 -33.43
N SER A 54 -1.25 0.32 -33.86
CA SER A 54 -1.01 -1.12 -33.78
C SER A 54 -0.77 -1.59 -32.34
N ILE A 55 -0.98 -2.89 -32.09
CA ILE A 55 -0.66 -3.50 -30.79
C ILE A 55 0.81 -3.30 -30.40
N VAL A 56 1.72 -3.31 -31.39
CA VAL A 56 3.15 -3.03 -31.18
C VAL A 56 3.34 -1.62 -30.61
N GLU A 57 2.75 -0.62 -31.26
CA GLU A 57 2.81 0.78 -30.83
C GLU A 57 2.15 0.96 -29.44
N SER A 58 1.05 0.27 -29.15
CA SER A 58 0.40 0.32 -27.84
C SER A 58 1.21 -0.33 -26.71
N LEU A 59 1.92 -1.43 -26.99
CA LEU A 59 2.86 -2.04 -26.04
C LEU A 59 4.02 -1.07 -25.73
N GLU A 60 4.62 -0.47 -26.76
CA GLU A 60 5.67 0.54 -26.58
C GLU A 60 5.17 1.77 -25.82
N ARG A 61 3.96 2.25 -26.14
CA ARG A 61 3.29 3.36 -25.46
C ARG A 61 3.09 3.07 -23.98
N THR A 62 2.65 1.87 -23.64
CA THR A 62 2.47 1.43 -22.25
C THR A 62 3.79 1.54 -21.47
N CYS A 63 4.90 1.05 -22.04
CA CYS A 63 6.21 1.20 -21.40
C CYS A 63 6.68 2.65 -21.32
N ASN A 64 6.28 3.51 -22.26
CA ASN A 64 6.65 4.93 -22.26
C ASN A 64 5.93 5.75 -21.18
N TYR A 65 4.81 5.26 -20.63
CA TYR A 65 4.15 5.88 -19.48
C TYR A 65 4.88 5.64 -18.17
N LEU A 66 5.65 4.56 -18.06
CA LEU A 66 6.33 4.20 -16.82
C LEU A 66 7.56 5.08 -16.54
N PRO A 67 7.90 5.30 -15.25
CA PRO A 67 9.14 5.97 -14.86
C PRO A 67 10.39 5.28 -15.44
N PRO A 68 11.53 6.00 -15.62
CA PRO A 68 12.71 5.48 -16.31
C PRO A 68 13.21 4.11 -15.82
N GLN A 69 13.20 3.91 -14.51
CA GLN A 69 13.62 2.65 -13.88
C GLN A 69 12.74 1.45 -14.26
N PHE A 70 11.44 1.65 -14.46
CA PHE A 70 10.50 0.59 -14.85
C PHE A 70 10.38 0.47 -16.36
N LYS A 71 10.55 1.57 -17.08
CA LYS A 71 10.49 1.63 -18.55
C LYS A 71 11.46 0.68 -19.22
N ILE A 72 12.70 0.61 -18.73
CA ILE A 72 13.74 -0.28 -19.29
C ILE A 72 13.30 -1.75 -19.18
N TYR A 73 12.88 -2.16 -17.99
CA TYR A 73 12.41 -3.52 -17.73
C TYR A 73 11.10 -3.86 -18.44
N CYS A 74 10.20 -2.88 -18.60
CA CYS A 74 8.99 -3.05 -19.39
C CYS A 74 9.31 -3.33 -20.86
N LYS A 75 10.25 -2.56 -21.44
CA LYS A 75 10.67 -2.78 -22.83
C LYS A 75 11.30 -4.16 -23.01
N GLU A 76 12.14 -4.59 -22.07
CA GLU A 76 12.69 -5.95 -22.07
C GLU A 76 11.60 -7.03 -22.02
N ALA A 77 10.57 -6.84 -21.19
CA ALA A 77 9.42 -7.75 -21.14
C ALA A 77 8.61 -7.74 -22.46
N VAL A 78 8.44 -6.58 -23.10
CA VAL A 78 7.79 -6.45 -24.41
C VAL A 78 8.62 -7.09 -25.52
N GLU A 79 9.94 -6.95 -25.50
CA GLU A 79 10.82 -7.62 -26.46
C GLU A 79 10.72 -9.15 -26.33
N PHE A 80 10.62 -9.65 -25.11
CA PHE A 80 10.54 -11.08 -24.83
C PHE A 80 9.15 -11.68 -25.10
N LEU A 81 8.07 -11.03 -24.65
CA LEU A 81 6.69 -11.54 -24.74
C LEU A 81 5.94 -11.03 -25.97
N GLY A 82 6.43 -9.96 -26.61
CA GLY A 82 5.78 -9.28 -27.73
C GLY A 82 5.34 -10.22 -28.85
N PRO A 83 6.19 -11.13 -29.36
CA PRO A 83 5.83 -12.00 -30.49
C PRO A 83 4.55 -12.81 -30.26
N ILE A 84 4.39 -13.42 -29.08
CA ILE A 84 3.21 -14.21 -28.75
C ILE A 84 1.99 -13.35 -28.41
N ILE A 85 2.18 -12.17 -27.80
CA ILE A 85 1.11 -11.22 -27.50
C ILE A 85 0.51 -10.66 -28.79
N ILE A 86 1.36 -10.15 -29.70
CA ILE A 86 0.95 -9.57 -30.98
C ILE A 86 0.18 -10.60 -31.80
N ASP A 87 0.73 -11.80 -31.95
CA ASP A 87 0.10 -12.89 -32.69
C ASP A 87 -1.23 -13.36 -32.05
N GLY A 88 -1.34 -13.29 -30.72
CA GLY A 88 -2.61 -13.51 -30.03
C GLY A 88 -3.68 -12.48 -30.44
N PHE A 89 -3.34 -11.20 -30.41
CA PHE A 89 -4.26 -10.13 -30.80
C PHE A 89 -4.59 -10.11 -32.30
N GLU A 90 -3.63 -10.40 -33.19
CA GLU A 90 -3.88 -10.53 -34.63
C GLU A 90 -4.89 -11.65 -34.94
N LYS A 91 -4.90 -12.71 -34.13
CA LYS A 91 -5.91 -13.77 -34.18
C LYS A 91 -7.21 -13.45 -33.48
N LYS A 92 -7.36 -12.23 -32.95
CA LYS A 92 -8.54 -11.78 -32.21
C LYS A 92 -8.77 -12.62 -30.95
N GLU A 93 -7.70 -13.13 -30.34
CA GLU A 93 -7.79 -13.75 -29.03
C GLU A 93 -8.06 -12.69 -27.95
N THR A 94 -8.69 -13.09 -26.87
CA THR A 94 -8.94 -12.23 -25.71
C THR A 94 -7.72 -12.21 -24.77
N PRO A 95 -7.53 -11.14 -23.98
CA PRO A 95 -6.41 -11.04 -23.04
C PRO A 95 -6.23 -12.25 -22.11
N ASP A 96 -7.33 -12.85 -21.63
CA ASP A 96 -7.30 -14.07 -20.82
C ASP A 96 -6.69 -15.26 -21.58
N VAL A 97 -7.07 -15.50 -22.84
CA VAL A 97 -6.46 -16.52 -23.71
C VAL A 97 -4.96 -16.27 -23.91
N ILE A 98 -4.58 -15.02 -24.17
CA ILE A 98 -3.16 -14.66 -24.36
C ILE A 98 -2.38 -14.95 -23.08
N CYS A 99 -2.89 -14.57 -21.92
CA CYS A 99 -2.25 -14.85 -20.62
C CYS A 99 -2.17 -16.36 -20.29
N HIS A 100 -3.10 -17.19 -20.76
CA HIS A 100 -2.96 -18.65 -20.74
C HIS A 100 -1.87 -19.16 -21.69
N GLY A 101 -1.72 -18.53 -22.86
CA GLY A 101 -0.61 -18.77 -23.78
C GLY A 101 0.74 -18.51 -23.11
N LEU A 102 0.83 -17.42 -22.36
CA LEU A 102 2.00 -17.05 -21.56
C LEU A 102 2.25 -17.93 -20.32
N LYS A 103 1.34 -18.87 -20.00
CA LYS A 103 1.34 -19.68 -18.76
C LYS A 103 1.23 -18.89 -17.44
N ILE A 104 0.98 -17.58 -17.52
CA ILE A 104 0.75 -16.74 -16.36
C ILE A 104 -0.60 -17.12 -15.72
N CYS A 105 -1.64 -17.21 -16.55
CA CYS A 105 -2.92 -17.81 -16.17
C CYS A 105 -2.88 -19.33 -16.31
N THR A 106 -3.53 -20.03 -15.37
CA THR A 106 -3.70 -21.48 -15.41
C THR A 106 -5.12 -21.85 -14.99
N ASP A 107 -5.60 -23.02 -15.39
CA ASP A 107 -6.86 -23.55 -14.86
C ASP A 107 -6.54 -24.54 -13.73
N ALA A 108 -7.19 -24.37 -12.59
CA ALA A 108 -7.12 -25.22 -11.42
C ALA A 108 -8.52 -25.80 -11.18
N ALA A 109 -8.56 -27.10 -10.87
CA ALA A 109 -9.78 -27.83 -10.50
C ALA A 109 -10.96 -27.72 -11.50
N GLY A 110 -10.70 -27.41 -12.78
CA GLY A 110 -11.75 -27.34 -13.81
C GLY A 110 -12.56 -26.04 -13.84
N HIS A 111 -12.16 -25.02 -13.08
CA HIS A 111 -12.79 -23.71 -13.09
C HIS A 111 -12.03 -22.76 -14.03
N GLU A 112 -12.60 -22.47 -15.20
CA GLU A 112 -12.10 -21.42 -16.09
C GLU A 112 -12.48 -20.03 -15.57
N CYS A 113 -11.51 -19.11 -15.50
CA CYS A 113 -11.77 -17.70 -15.22
C CYS A 113 -11.81 -16.90 -16.54
N ARG A 114 -12.99 -16.40 -16.91
CA ARG A 114 -13.18 -15.57 -18.10
C ARG A 114 -13.47 -14.13 -17.70
N LEU A 115 -12.57 -13.20 -18.01
CA LEU A 115 -12.82 -11.77 -17.80
C LEU A 115 -13.43 -11.13 -19.05
N PHE A 116 -13.00 -11.58 -20.24
CA PHE A 116 -13.47 -11.02 -21.50
C PHE A 116 -14.44 -12.01 -22.17
N PRO A 117 -15.59 -11.54 -22.69
CA PRO A 117 -16.51 -12.41 -23.39
C PRO A 117 -15.83 -12.97 -24.65
N PRO A 118 -16.04 -14.27 -24.96
CA PRO A 118 -15.40 -14.87 -26.13
C PRO A 118 -15.88 -14.20 -27.42
N ARG A 119 -14.94 -13.82 -28.29
CA ARG A 119 -15.24 -13.16 -29.58
C ARG A 119 -15.85 -14.11 -30.61
N THR A 120 -15.69 -15.42 -30.40
CA THR A 120 -16.25 -16.47 -31.25
C THR A 120 -16.89 -17.57 -30.40
N SER A 121 -17.92 -18.24 -30.94
CA SER A 121 -18.55 -19.41 -30.31
C SER A 121 -17.67 -20.66 -30.41
N SER A 122 -16.42 -20.56 -29.93
CA SER A 122 -15.49 -21.68 -29.88
C SER A 122 -15.85 -22.64 -28.74
N ARG A 123 -15.81 -23.95 -29.03
CA ARG A 123 -15.97 -25.01 -28.01
C ARG A 123 -14.65 -25.33 -27.29
N ILE A 124 -13.58 -24.60 -27.61
CA ILE A 124 -12.24 -24.83 -27.08
C ILE A 124 -12.10 -24.07 -25.75
N SER A 125 -11.51 -24.74 -24.75
CA SER A 125 -11.21 -24.14 -23.44
C SER A 125 -10.19 -23.01 -23.54
N LEU A 126 -10.17 -22.10 -22.56
CA LEU A 126 -9.16 -21.04 -22.48
C LEU A 126 -7.73 -21.60 -22.49
N ALA A 127 -7.45 -22.60 -21.64
CA ALA A 127 -6.13 -23.22 -21.60
C ALA A 127 -5.74 -23.89 -22.92
N GLN A 128 -6.68 -24.50 -23.65
CA GLN A 128 -6.37 -25.12 -24.93
C GLN A 128 -6.11 -24.07 -26.02
N SER A 129 -6.91 -22.99 -26.08
CA SER A 129 -6.64 -21.87 -26.99
C SER A 129 -5.28 -21.22 -26.68
N GLY A 130 -4.97 -21.00 -25.40
CA GLY A 130 -3.66 -20.52 -24.96
C GLY A 130 -2.53 -21.48 -25.35
N SER A 131 -2.72 -22.80 -25.19
CA SER A 131 -1.71 -23.78 -25.62
C SER A 131 -1.46 -23.74 -27.13
N ASN A 132 -2.53 -23.69 -27.93
CA ASN A 132 -2.43 -23.59 -29.38
C ASN A 132 -1.71 -22.31 -29.82
N LEU A 133 -1.92 -21.20 -29.11
CA LEU A 133 -1.19 -19.95 -29.31
C LEU A 133 0.31 -20.15 -29.00
N ARG A 134 0.63 -20.69 -27.82
CA ARG A 134 2.01 -20.94 -27.37
C ARG A 134 2.79 -21.91 -28.25
N ASP A 135 2.14 -22.94 -28.77
CA ASP A 135 2.80 -23.96 -29.61
C ASP A 135 3.36 -23.40 -30.92
N ARG A 136 2.95 -22.19 -31.31
CA ARG A 136 3.44 -21.47 -32.50
C ARG A 136 4.71 -20.65 -32.24
N HIS A 137 5.12 -20.52 -30.98
CA HIS A 137 6.31 -19.79 -30.53
C HIS A 137 7.26 -20.71 -29.74
N PRO A 138 7.90 -21.71 -30.40
CA PRO A 138 8.69 -22.74 -29.72
C PRO A 138 9.91 -22.18 -28.97
N GLU A 139 10.50 -21.09 -29.46
CA GLU A 139 11.59 -20.34 -28.83
C GLU A 139 11.25 -19.86 -27.42
N ILE A 140 10.05 -19.33 -27.21
CA ILE A 140 9.60 -18.78 -25.91
C ILE A 140 8.98 -19.88 -25.03
N ARG A 141 8.40 -20.93 -25.64
CA ARG A 141 7.72 -22.04 -24.94
C ARG A 141 8.55 -22.70 -23.84
N SER A 142 9.85 -22.85 -24.05
CA SER A 142 10.77 -23.49 -23.09
C SER A 142 11.16 -22.57 -21.92
N LEU A 143 11.01 -21.26 -22.08
CA LEU A 143 11.38 -20.23 -21.13
C LEU A 143 10.19 -19.72 -20.30
N LEU A 144 8.95 -19.91 -20.80
CA LEU A 144 7.73 -19.60 -20.05
C LEU A 144 7.55 -20.58 -18.89
N THR A 145 7.75 -20.06 -17.68
CA THR A 145 7.38 -20.74 -16.45
C THR A 145 5.97 -20.34 -16.00
N SER A 146 5.48 -20.97 -14.95
CA SER A 146 4.22 -20.62 -14.31
C SER A 146 4.26 -19.31 -13.50
N THR A 147 5.43 -18.71 -13.29
CA THR A 147 5.58 -17.53 -12.42
C THR A 147 6.00 -16.32 -13.23
N ALA A 148 5.22 -15.23 -13.19
CA ALA A 148 5.50 -14.02 -13.96
C ALA A 148 6.88 -13.42 -13.60
N CYS A 149 7.27 -13.48 -12.32
CA CYS A 149 8.55 -12.98 -11.82
C CYS A 149 9.80 -13.78 -12.25
N THR A 150 9.66 -14.73 -13.18
CA THR A 150 10.81 -15.39 -13.84
C THR A 150 11.07 -14.87 -15.24
N ILE A 151 10.12 -14.12 -15.81
CA ILE A 151 10.18 -13.57 -17.15
C ILE A 151 11.17 -12.39 -17.16
N PRO A 152 12.10 -12.29 -18.12
CA PRO A 152 12.99 -11.15 -18.27
C PRO A 152 12.22 -9.81 -18.29
N GLY A 153 12.74 -8.79 -17.61
CA GLY A 153 12.06 -7.52 -17.39
C GLY A 153 11.07 -7.58 -16.23
N ILE A 154 10.14 -8.55 -16.22
CA ILE A 154 9.15 -8.67 -15.12
C ILE A 154 9.85 -9.07 -13.82
N LYS A 155 10.85 -9.96 -13.88
CA LYS A 155 11.65 -10.40 -12.73
C LYS A 155 12.29 -9.22 -12.00
N GLU A 156 12.84 -8.27 -12.73
CA GLU A 156 13.52 -7.10 -12.19
C GLU A 156 12.52 -6.16 -11.50
N ILE A 157 11.33 -6.01 -12.09
CA ILE A 157 10.21 -5.28 -11.47
C ILE A 157 9.79 -5.99 -10.18
N CYS A 158 9.55 -7.30 -10.20
CA CYS A 158 9.19 -8.06 -8.99
C CYS A 158 10.23 -7.90 -7.88
N ARG A 159 11.52 -7.95 -8.19
CA ARG A 159 12.59 -7.77 -7.20
C ARG A 159 12.56 -6.39 -6.54
N ILE A 160 12.20 -5.35 -7.29
CA ILE A 160 12.02 -4.00 -6.73
C ILE A 160 10.83 -4.00 -5.77
N LEU A 161 9.70 -4.61 -6.18
CA LEU A 161 8.48 -4.68 -5.38
C LEU A 161 8.62 -5.54 -4.12
N GLU A 162 9.30 -6.69 -4.18
CA GLU A 162 9.48 -7.60 -3.04
C GLU A 162 10.22 -6.97 -1.85
N ASN A 163 11.01 -5.91 -2.08
CA ASN A 163 11.71 -5.18 -1.02
C ASN A 163 10.80 -4.15 -0.33
N VAL A 164 9.67 -3.79 -0.92
CA VAL A 164 8.71 -2.80 -0.39
C VAL A 164 7.78 -3.42 0.66
N PHE A 165 7.28 -4.64 0.43
CA PHE A 165 6.14 -5.21 1.17
C PHE A 165 6.49 -6.08 2.41
N LYS A 166 7.71 -6.01 2.96
CA LYS A 166 8.17 -6.96 4.00
C LYS A 166 8.09 -6.47 5.45
N SER A 167 7.91 -5.17 5.68
CA SER A 167 7.93 -4.59 7.04
C SER A 167 6.77 -3.61 7.25
N HIS A 168 6.15 -3.66 8.44
CA HIS A 168 5.09 -2.72 8.85
C HIS A 168 5.63 -1.53 9.67
N VAL A 169 6.96 -1.39 9.76
CA VAL A 169 7.65 -0.26 10.39
C VAL A 169 8.46 0.51 9.33
N PRO A 170 8.78 1.80 9.55
CA PRO A 170 9.53 2.58 8.58
C PRO A 170 10.83 1.89 8.16
N LEU A 171 11.15 1.92 6.86
CA LEU A 171 12.42 1.37 6.38
C LEU A 171 13.63 2.23 6.82
N VAL A 172 13.42 3.54 6.90
CA VAL A 172 14.42 4.53 7.35
C VAL A 172 13.95 5.06 8.71
N ASP A 173 14.48 4.41 9.76
CA ASP A 173 14.27 4.70 11.18
C ASP A 173 15.58 4.29 11.89
N PHE A 174 16.46 5.28 12.11
CA PHE A 174 17.83 5.03 12.59
C PHE A 174 17.90 4.80 14.09
N ASP A 175 16.93 5.32 14.85
CA ASP A 175 16.92 5.18 16.30
C ASP A 175 15.96 4.07 16.80
N GLY A 176 15.04 3.59 15.97
CA GLY A 176 14.14 2.49 16.26
C GLY A 176 12.93 2.90 17.10
N ASP A 177 12.42 4.12 16.93
CA ASP A 177 11.19 4.60 17.57
C ASP A 177 9.93 4.47 16.70
N HIS A 178 10.09 3.92 15.49
CA HIS A 178 9.07 3.71 14.48
C HIS A 178 8.46 4.98 13.88
N PHE A 179 9.07 6.14 14.07
CA PHE A 179 8.82 7.33 13.28
C PHE A 179 9.98 7.53 12.30
N GLY A 180 9.67 8.08 11.12
CA GLY A 180 10.66 8.20 10.06
C GLY A 180 10.60 9.57 9.38
N ILE A 181 11.70 9.95 8.75
CA ILE A 181 11.81 11.22 8.02
C ILE A 181 11.31 11.14 6.58
N GLU A 182 11.31 9.94 6.01
CA GLU A 182 10.84 9.64 4.65
C GLU A 182 9.32 9.50 4.61
N SER A 183 8.70 9.90 3.50
CA SER A 183 7.25 9.94 3.42
C SER A 183 6.60 8.57 3.14
N SER A 184 7.21 7.72 2.33
CA SER A 184 6.68 6.40 1.94
C SER A 184 7.22 5.28 2.86
N LEU A 185 7.01 4.01 2.51
CA LEU A 185 7.61 2.87 3.20
C LEU A 185 7.36 2.87 4.71
N ARG A 186 6.09 3.07 5.11
CA ARG A 186 5.64 3.16 6.51
C ARG A 186 6.15 4.38 7.30
N GLY A 187 6.75 5.37 6.64
CA GLY A 187 7.21 6.63 7.22
C GLY A 187 6.11 7.69 7.42
N SER A 188 6.39 8.95 7.06
CA SER A 188 5.57 10.09 7.49
C SER A 188 4.17 10.19 6.87
N SER A 189 3.87 9.43 5.81
CA SER A 189 2.48 9.28 5.33
C SER A 189 1.62 8.49 6.30
N TRP A 190 2.25 7.61 7.09
CA TRP A 190 1.59 6.73 8.05
C TRP A 190 1.59 7.32 9.44
N ARG A 191 2.68 7.97 9.85
CA ARG A 191 2.86 8.52 11.20
C ARG A 191 3.38 9.95 11.15
N GLY A 192 3.33 10.67 12.27
CA GLY A 192 3.98 11.97 12.38
C GLY A 192 5.41 11.95 11.86
N LYS A 193 5.81 12.96 11.09
CA LYS A 193 7.21 13.06 10.67
C LYS A 193 8.11 13.26 11.89
N ASP A 194 9.13 12.42 12.02
CA ASP A 194 10.14 12.60 13.05
C ASP A 194 10.97 13.87 12.80
N CYS A 195 11.23 14.61 13.87
CA CYS A 195 12.05 15.80 13.88
C CYS A 195 13.51 15.52 14.27
N ASN A 196 13.82 14.34 14.85
CA ASN A 196 15.17 13.93 15.19
C ASN A 196 15.38 12.40 15.21
N ASP A 197 15.69 11.85 14.02
CA ASP A 197 15.91 10.42 13.74
C ASP A 197 17.26 9.88 14.28
N LEU A 198 17.73 10.43 15.40
CA LEU A 198 18.93 9.99 16.12
C LEU A 198 18.64 9.80 17.61
N SER A 199 17.40 10.03 18.04
CA SER A 199 17.02 10.01 19.45
C SER A 199 15.58 9.53 19.60
N ARG A 200 15.45 8.25 19.99
CA ARG A 200 14.15 7.60 20.26
C ARG A 200 13.22 8.35 21.19
N ARG A 201 13.73 9.29 21.99
CA ARG A 201 12.93 10.10 22.92
C ARG A 201 12.22 11.25 22.24
N VAL A 202 12.77 11.75 21.14
CA VAL A 202 12.29 12.91 20.41
C VAL A 202 11.37 12.41 19.31
N ARG A 203 10.06 12.43 19.54
CA ARG A 203 9.09 11.86 18.59
C ARG A 203 7.68 12.41 18.77
N PRO A 204 6.83 12.37 17.74
CA PRO A 204 5.44 12.78 17.82
C PRO A 204 4.69 12.22 19.05
N GLY A 205 4.20 13.14 19.89
CA GLY A 205 3.38 12.86 21.07
C GLY A 205 4.13 12.41 22.33
N ALA A 206 5.46 12.50 22.34
CA ALA A 206 6.24 12.50 23.57
C ALA A 206 5.82 13.68 24.48
N ARG A 207 6.05 13.56 25.79
CA ARG A 207 5.90 14.69 26.72
C ARG A 207 7.12 15.59 26.62
N SER A 208 6.86 16.90 26.66
CA SER A 208 7.90 17.91 26.66
C SER A 208 8.84 17.78 27.87
N VAL A 209 10.13 18.03 27.66
CA VAL A 209 11.14 18.07 28.75
C VAL A 209 11.54 19.52 29.01
N ASN A 210 11.26 20.02 30.22
CA ASN A 210 11.45 21.42 30.59
C ASN A 210 10.77 22.41 29.61
N GLY A 211 9.55 22.08 29.17
CA GLY A 211 8.78 22.90 28.24
C GLY A 211 9.41 23.04 26.86
N ASP A 212 10.24 22.07 26.44
CA ASP A 212 10.93 22.08 25.15
C ASP A 212 11.75 23.37 24.93
N ALA A 213 12.33 23.91 26.01
CA ALA A 213 13.10 25.16 25.99
C ALA A 213 14.30 25.16 25.02
N VAL A 214 14.80 23.99 24.62
CA VAL A 214 15.99 23.83 23.77
C VAL A 214 15.74 22.87 22.60
N VAL A 215 15.08 21.74 22.86
CA VAL A 215 14.79 20.69 21.87
C VAL A 215 13.27 20.53 21.83
N ASP A 216 12.71 20.47 20.63
CA ASP A 216 11.33 20.04 20.41
C ASP A 216 11.27 18.52 20.59
N GLU A 217 10.96 18.06 21.79
CA GLU A 217 10.94 16.62 22.14
C GLU A 217 9.77 15.90 21.50
N ASN A 218 8.72 16.63 21.11
CA ASN A 218 7.46 16.03 20.71
C ASN A 218 7.07 16.31 19.26
N CYS A 219 7.96 16.95 18.51
CA CYS A 219 7.87 17.26 17.08
C CYS A 219 6.63 18.06 16.67
N ASN A 220 6.01 18.81 17.60
CA ASN A 220 4.85 19.64 17.30
C ASN A 220 5.25 21.02 16.71
N GLY A 221 6.55 21.35 16.70
CA GLY A 221 7.10 22.61 16.20
C GLY A 221 7.05 23.77 17.20
N ILE A 222 6.65 23.54 18.45
CA ILE A 222 6.57 24.53 19.52
C ILE A 222 7.70 24.25 20.51
N PHE A 223 8.72 25.09 20.51
CA PHE A 223 9.88 24.94 21.38
C PHE A 223 10.60 26.29 21.54
N GLY A 224 11.55 26.37 22.47
CA GLY A 224 12.28 27.59 22.80
C GLY A 224 11.60 28.42 23.89
N MET A 225 12.07 29.66 24.05
CA MET A 225 11.70 30.54 25.16
C MET A 225 11.04 31.83 24.67
N ASP A 226 10.00 32.30 25.37
CA ASP A 226 9.53 33.66 25.22
C ASP A 226 10.52 34.63 25.86
N SER A 227 11.08 35.51 25.04
CA SER A 227 11.99 36.58 25.48
C SER A 227 11.34 37.58 26.45
N THR A 228 10.02 37.66 26.48
CA THR A 228 9.26 38.61 27.30
C THR A 228 9.01 38.09 28.71
N THR A 229 8.48 36.87 28.82
CA THR A 229 8.16 36.23 30.12
C THR A 229 9.33 35.44 30.69
N GLY A 230 10.26 35.00 29.84
CA GLY A 230 11.33 34.07 30.20
C GLY A 230 10.84 32.64 30.43
N ARG A 231 9.66 32.24 29.92
CA ARG A 231 9.13 30.88 30.02
C ARG A 231 9.18 30.14 28.67
N PRO A 232 9.19 28.80 28.68
CA PRO A 232 9.15 28.03 27.44
C PRO A 232 7.81 28.18 26.70
N TRP A 233 7.84 28.23 25.37
CA TRP A 233 6.62 28.38 24.56
C TRP A 233 5.64 27.22 24.73
N GLU A 234 6.14 25.99 24.86
CA GLU A 234 5.31 24.80 25.07
C GLU A 234 4.55 24.89 26.40
N GLU A 235 5.17 25.46 27.45
CA GLU A 235 4.50 25.66 28.74
C GLU A 235 3.38 26.71 28.64
N GLU A 236 3.60 27.78 27.88
CA GLU A 236 2.62 28.86 27.73
C GLU A 236 1.44 28.46 26.84
N PHE A 237 1.69 27.68 25.79
CA PHE A 237 0.66 27.34 24.81
C PHE A 237 -0.02 26.00 25.06
N CYS A 238 0.68 25.03 25.66
CA CYS A 238 0.22 23.64 25.69
C CYS A 238 -0.05 23.08 27.09
N ASN A 239 0.46 23.69 28.18
CA ASN A 239 0.39 23.09 29.52
C ASN A 239 -1.05 22.96 30.07
N ASP A 240 -1.94 23.90 29.74
CA ASP A 240 -3.35 23.86 30.15
C ASP A 240 -4.24 23.04 29.20
N THR A 241 -3.66 22.47 28.12
CA THR A 241 -4.39 21.70 27.12
C THR A 241 -4.43 20.22 27.48
N GLN A 242 -5.54 19.55 27.17
CA GLN A 242 -5.62 18.09 27.26
C GLN A 242 -5.16 17.48 25.93
N ARG A 243 -3.83 17.56 25.66
CA ARG A 243 -3.22 17.00 24.45
C ARG A 243 -3.64 15.54 24.26
N LEU A 244 -4.02 15.20 23.03
CA LEU A 244 -4.54 13.90 22.66
C LEU A 244 -4.11 13.59 21.22
N GLY A 245 -3.16 12.68 21.08
CA GLY A 245 -2.81 12.14 19.77
C GLY A 245 -3.93 11.27 19.20
N ILE A 246 -3.79 10.87 17.94
CA ILE A 246 -4.75 9.96 17.31
C ILE A 246 -4.06 8.78 16.63
N ALA A 247 -4.63 7.59 16.78
CA ALA A 247 -4.21 6.43 16.01
C ALA A 247 -5.41 5.68 15.45
N VAL A 248 -5.19 4.95 14.36
CA VAL A 248 -6.15 3.97 13.85
C VAL A 248 -5.50 2.60 13.79
N LEU A 249 -6.14 1.60 14.40
CA LEU A 249 -5.86 0.19 14.16
C LEU A 249 -6.90 -0.31 13.17
N GLY A 250 -6.51 -0.60 11.94
CA GLY A 250 -7.51 -0.85 10.90
C GLY A 250 -7.04 -1.67 9.71
N ASP A 251 -7.90 -1.72 8.71
CA ASP A 251 -7.67 -2.43 7.46
C ASP A 251 -7.46 -1.48 6.26
N SER A 252 -7.62 -1.99 5.05
CA SER A 252 -7.49 -1.24 3.79
C SER A 252 -8.35 0.02 3.74
N ILE A 253 -9.51 0.05 4.42
CA ILE A 253 -10.37 1.24 4.44
C ILE A 253 -9.74 2.34 5.29
N SER A 254 -9.16 1.97 6.44
CA SER A 254 -8.46 2.91 7.33
C SER A 254 -7.14 3.42 6.74
N ALA A 255 -6.46 2.58 5.96
CA ALA A 255 -5.27 2.96 5.20
C ALA A 255 -5.60 3.79 3.95
N HIS A 256 -6.88 3.83 3.54
CA HIS A 256 -7.35 4.42 2.30
C HIS A 256 -6.69 3.79 1.07
N PHE A 257 -6.86 2.47 0.94
CA PHE A 257 -6.49 1.73 -0.27
C PHE A 257 -7.18 2.33 -1.49
N HIS A 258 -6.39 2.68 -2.50
CA HIS A 258 -6.89 3.28 -3.72
C HIS A 258 -5.95 3.00 -4.89
N ILE A 259 -6.52 2.39 -5.94
CA ILE A 259 -5.88 2.24 -7.25
C ILE A 259 -6.39 3.38 -8.14
N PRO A 260 -5.50 4.23 -8.69
CA PRO A 260 -5.89 5.26 -9.64
C PRO A 260 -6.62 4.70 -10.86
N GLU A 261 -7.80 5.23 -11.16
CA GLU A 261 -8.57 4.82 -12.35
C GLU A 261 -7.83 5.14 -13.66
N GLN A 262 -6.99 6.17 -13.63
CA GLN A 262 -6.18 6.62 -14.77
C GLN A 262 -5.14 5.57 -15.20
N TRP A 263 -4.83 4.58 -14.34
CA TRP A 263 -3.94 3.48 -14.70
C TRP A 263 -4.60 2.42 -15.58
N ILE A 264 -5.94 2.37 -15.59
CA ILE A 264 -6.72 1.32 -16.27
C ILE A 264 -7.71 1.86 -17.31
N ASP A 265 -8.07 3.14 -17.27
CA ASP A 265 -8.87 3.78 -18.32
C ASP A 265 -7.97 4.30 -19.45
N ALA A 266 -8.00 3.62 -20.60
CA ALA A 266 -7.23 3.97 -21.80
C ALA A 266 -7.48 5.39 -22.32
N ARG A 267 -8.59 6.05 -21.93
CA ARG A 267 -8.91 7.43 -22.30
C ARG A 267 -8.22 8.46 -21.41
N GLN A 268 -7.84 8.06 -20.20
CA GLN A 268 -7.23 8.93 -19.18
C GLN A 268 -5.74 8.64 -18.95
N ILE A 269 -5.28 7.46 -19.36
CA ILE A 269 -3.91 7.02 -19.18
C ILE A 269 -2.92 7.96 -19.89
N SER A 270 -1.89 8.38 -19.15
CA SER A 270 -0.90 9.35 -19.60
C SER A 270 0.39 9.21 -18.78
N VAL A 271 1.47 9.86 -19.21
CA VAL A 271 2.71 9.91 -18.41
C VAL A 271 2.46 10.53 -17.02
N ALA A 272 1.61 11.55 -16.95
CA ALA A 272 1.26 12.22 -15.69
C ALA A 272 0.57 11.26 -14.71
N ALA A 273 -0.22 10.30 -15.21
CA ALA A 273 -0.87 9.31 -14.36
C ALA A 273 0.14 8.40 -13.61
N PHE A 274 1.37 8.24 -14.10
CA PHE A 274 2.39 7.40 -13.46
C PHE A 274 3.50 8.19 -12.77
N GLU A 275 3.39 9.53 -12.69
CA GLU A 275 4.41 10.40 -12.09
C GLU A 275 4.76 10.00 -10.65
N HIS A 276 3.74 9.58 -9.88
CA HIS A 276 3.90 9.17 -8.47
C HIS A 276 3.82 7.65 -8.26
N LEU A 277 4.00 6.84 -9.32
CA LEU A 277 3.87 5.38 -9.27
C LEU A 277 4.66 4.76 -8.11
N LEU A 278 5.94 5.14 -7.97
CA LEU A 278 6.80 4.55 -6.95
C LEU A 278 6.30 4.88 -5.54
N PHE A 279 5.94 6.14 -5.27
CA PHE A 279 5.39 6.54 -3.97
C PHE A 279 4.11 5.77 -3.61
N ILE A 280 3.22 5.57 -4.59
CA ILE A 280 1.95 4.87 -4.37
C ILE A 280 2.20 3.38 -4.07
N ILE A 281 3.12 2.75 -4.82
CA ILE A 281 3.54 1.36 -4.58
C ILE A 281 4.25 1.20 -3.22
N GLU A 282 5.13 2.13 -2.88
CA GLU A 282 5.88 2.14 -1.62
C GLU A 282 4.99 2.36 -0.40
N ASN A 283 3.78 2.87 -0.61
CA ASN A 283 2.72 2.93 0.40
C ASN A 283 1.68 1.81 0.22
N GLU A 284 2.03 0.74 -0.48
CA GLU A 284 1.17 -0.45 -0.60
C GLU A 284 -0.18 -0.19 -1.27
N LEU A 285 -0.25 0.81 -2.17
CA LEU A 285 -1.47 1.35 -2.77
C LEU A 285 -2.42 2.03 -1.77
N ASP A 286 -1.96 2.25 -0.54
CA ASP A 286 -2.65 2.98 0.50
C ASP A 286 -2.27 4.46 0.46
N TRP A 287 -3.21 5.29 0.93
CA TRP A 287 -3.09 6.74 0.97
C TRP A 287 -3.39 7.26 2.38
N PRO A 288 -2.65 6.79 3.41
CA PRO A 288 -2.92 7.13 4.80
C PRO A 288 -2.87 8.64 5.08
N GLN A 289 -2.04 9.37 4.32
CA GLN A 289 -1.91 10.82 4.34
C GLN A 289 -3.15 11.57 3.84
N LEU A 290 -4.08 10.87 3.18
CA LEU A 290 -5.39 11.37 2.75
C LEU A 290 -6.56 10.66 3.44
N SER A 291 -6.29 9.73 4.37
CA SER A 291 -7.32 8.91 5.01
C SER A 291 -8.25 9.71 5.93
N GLY A 292 -9.45 9.16 6.18
CA GLY A 292 -10.45 9.79 7.04
C GLY A 292 -10.05 9.91 8.52
N VAL A 293 -9.08 9.12 9.00
CA VAL A 293 -8.63 9.20 10.40
C VAL A 293 -7.36 10.03 10.54
N THR A 294 -6.31 9.71 9.78
CA THR A 294 -4.96 10.28 9.94
C THR A 294 -4.52 11.18 8.77
N GLY A 295 -5.42 11.48 7.83
CA GLY A 295 -5.09 12.34 6.70
C GLY A 295 -4.59 13.71 7.15
N HIS A 296 -3.47 14.15 6.60
CA HIS A 296 -2.75 15.34 7.07
C HIS A 296 -2.15 16.17 5.93
N MET A 297 -2.30 15.72 4.68
CA MET A 297 -1.85 16.43 3.49
C MET A 297 -3.05 16.79 2.62
N ASN A 298 -2.97 17.93 1.93
CA ASN A 298 -3.81 18.20 0.77
C ASN A 298 -2.91 18.08 -0.45
N ILE A 299 -3.15 17.07 -1.29
CA ILE A 299 -2.41 16.87 -2.53
C ILE A 299 -3.34 17.07 -3.72
N THR A 300 -2.78 17.54 -4.83
CA THR A 300 -3.48 17.62 -6.11
C THR A 300 -2.55 16.98 -7.13
N TRP A 301 -2.77 15.69 -7.36
CA TRP A 301 -2.00 14.90 -8.31
C TRP A 301 -2.91 14.50 -9.48
N PRO A 302 -2.35 14.10 -10.63
CA PRO A 302 -3.15 13.65 -11.77
C PRO A 302 -4.14 12.51 -11.45
N ASN A 303 -3.84 11.75 -10.39
CA ASN A 303 -4.59 10.56 -10.00
C ASN A 303 -5.60 10.79 -8.87
N ILE A 304 -5.48 11.90 -8.16
CA ILE A 304 -6.31 12.17 -6.98
C ILE A 304 -6.44 13.66 -6.76
N GLU A 305 -7.68 14.09 -6.56
CA GLU A 305 -8.04 15.47 -6.32
C GLU A 305 -9.04 15.59 -5.17
N GLY A 306 -9.07 16.78 -4.58
CA GLY A 306 -10.01 17.13 -3.52
C GLY A 306 -9.33 17.39 -2.17
N PRO A 307 -10.05 18.08 -1.27
CA PRO A 307 -9.53 18.38 0.05
C PRO A 307 -9.57 17.15 0.95
N THR A 308 -8.48 16.89 1.66
CA THR A 308 -8.43 15.90 2.73
C THR A 308 -9.12 16.45 3.97
N ARG A 309 -10.02 15.64 4.51
CA ARG A 309 -10.70 15.89 5.80
C ARG A 309 -10.53 14.67 6.66
N SER A 310 -9.99 14.86 7.85
CA SER A 310 -9.70 13.74 8.75
C SER A 310 -10.01 14.06 10.20
N LEU A 311 -10.09 13.04 11.05
CA LEU A 311 -10.16 13.22 12.49
C LEU A 311 -8.92 13.92 13.05
N TYR A 312 -7.72 13.55 12.57
CA TYR A 312 -6.47 14.23 12.91
C TYR A 312 -6.53 15.74 12.61
N SER A 313 -6.94 16.13 11.40
CA SER A 313 -7.02 17.55 11.03
C SER A 313 -7.97 18.34 11.92
N ARG A 314 -9.03 17.71 12.43
CA ARG A 314 -9.96 18.31 13.39
C ARG A 314 -9.37 18.41 14.79
N LEU A 315 -8.65 17.38 15.26
CA LEU A 315 -7.94 17.43 16.54
C LEU A 315 -6.85 18.51 16.54
N PHE A 316 -6.07 18.59 15.47
CA PHE A 316 -5.08 19.65 15.30
C PHE A 316 -5.74 21.04 15.28
N ALA A 317 -6.87 21.22 14.59
CA ALA A 317 -7.58 22.52 14.58
C ALA A 317 -8.20 22.90 15.92
N LEU A 318 -8.53 21.93 16.79
CA LEU A 318 -9.01 22.18 18.14
C LEU A 318 -7.86 22.59 19.08
N ASP A 319 -6.69 21.97 18.90
CA ASP A 319 -5.49 22.22 19.67
C ASP A 319 -4.25 21.92 18.83
N HIS A 320 -3.53 23.00 18.47
CA HIS A 320 -2.36 22.93 17.59
C HIS A 320 -1.17 22.22 18.25
N CYS A 321 -1.17 22.01 19.57
CA CYS A 321 -0.16 21.23 20.25
C CYS A 321 -0.19 19.73 19.85
N ASN A 322 -1.26 19.29 19.17
CA ASN A 322 -1.36 17.94 18.59
C ASN A 322 -0.72 17.81 17.20
N HIS A 323 0.04 18.81 16.75
CA HIS A 323 0.74 18.73 15.46
C HIS A 323 1.60 17.46 15.38
N ARG A 324 1.49 16.74 14.25
CA ARG A 324 2.14 15.46 13.94
C ARG A 324 1.76 14.25 14.79
N ASP A 325 0.97 14.39 15.86
CA ASP A 325 0.63 13.26 16.73
C ASP A 325 -0.48 12.37 16.13
N TYR A 326 -0.19 11.75 14.98
CA TYR A 326 -1.02 10.77 14.29
C TYR A 326 -0.25 9.48 14.00
N GLN A 327 -0.95 8.34 14.05
CA GLN A 327 -0.40 7.03 13.66
C GLN A 327 -1.45 6.16 12.94
N ASN A 328 -1.21 5.86 11.67
CA ASN A 328 -2.02 4.92 10.90
C ASN A 328 -1.39 3.53 10.99
N ILE A 329 -1.97 2.69 11.84
CA ILE A 329 -1.54 1.31 12.08
C ILE A 329 -2.51 0.36 11.35
N ALA A 330 -2.84 0.72 10.10
CA ALA A 330 -3.70 -0.08 9.26
C ALA A 330 -2.89 -0.90 8.25
N VAL A 331 -3.39 -2.09 7.93
CA VAL A 331 -2.76 -3.02 6.99
C VAL A 331 -3.83 -3.64 6.09
N ASN A 332 -3.56 -3.72 4.79
CA ASN A 332 -4.41 -4.44 3.85
C ASN A 332 -4.58 -5.90 4.29
N GLY A 333 -5.84 -6.34 4.47
CA GLY A 333 -6.17 -7.68 4.98
C GLY A 333 -6.12 -7.83 6.52
N ALA A 334 -5.95 -6.74 7.28
CA ALA A 334 -6.07 -6.80 8.74
C ALA A 334 -7.48 -7.24 9.17
N ASN A 335 -7.55 -8.17 10.11
CA ASN A 335 -8.77 -8.70 10.73
C ASN A 335 -8.51 -9.00 12.21
N SER A 336 -9.52 -9.45 12.95
CA SER A 336 -9.35 -9.64 14.40
C SER A 336 -8.31 -10.71 14.74
N ASN A 337 -8.06 -11.68 13.86
CA ASN A 337 -7.09 -12.75 14.10
C ASN A 337 -5.63 -12.27 14.06
N ASN A 338 -5.32 -11.24 13.26
CA ASN A 338 -3.94 -10.75 13.08
C ASN A 338 -3.68 -9.37 13.71
N ILE A 339 -4.72 -8.62 14.09
CA ILE A 339 -4.60 -7.24 14.58
C ILE A 339 -3.74 -7.10 15.84
N LEU A 340 -3.65 -8.12 16.69
CA LEU A 340 -2.77 -8.08 17.87
C LEU A 340 -1.29 -7.97 17.50
N ASN A 341 -0.87 -8.56 16.39
CA ASN A 341 0.53 -8.43 15.95
C ASN A 341 0.76 -7.09 15.26
N ILE A 342 -0.24 -6.59 14.52
CA ILE A 342 -0.19 -5.28 13.87
C ILE A 342 -0.17 -4.16 14.92
N SER A 343 -0.98 -4.28 15.99
CA SER A 343 -1.06 -3.29 17.07
C SER A 343 0.24 -3.15 17.86
N LYS A 344 1.13 -4.15 17.81
CA LYS A 344 2.48 -4.03 18.40
C LYS A 344 3.38 -3.03 17.69
N THR A 345 3.02 -2.61 16.48
CA THR A 345 3.73 -1.56 15.76
C THR A 345 3.30 -0.16 16.20
N LEU A 346 2.17 -0.03 16.91
CA LEU A 346 1.74 1.22 17.54
C LEU A 346 2.81 1.65 18.54
N THR A 347 3.20 2.93 18.49
CA THR A 347 4.22 3.47 19.40
C THR A 347 3.59 4.41 20.39
N ARG A 348 3.59 3.99 21.65
CA ARG A 348 3.25 4.83 22.79
C ARG A 348 3.91 4.30 24.06
N ASP A 349 4.31 5.21 24.93
CA ASP A 349 4.86 4.91 26.25
C ASP A 349 3.96 5.48 27.35
N GLN A 350 3.54 4.62 28.27
CA GLN A 350 2.56 4.96 29.31
C GLN A 350 2.97 6.14 30.21
N GLN A 351 4.26 6.34 30.42
CA GLN A 351 4.78 7.37 31.33
C GLN A 351 5.26 8.60 30.58
N ASN A 352 5.87 8.41 29.41
CA ASN A 352 6.61 9.43 28.70
C ASN A 352 5.80 10.11 27.59
N ASP A 353 4.66 9.56 27.19
CA ASP A 353 3.86 10.12 26.10
C ASP A 353 2.52 10.70 26.58
N VAL A 354 1.92 11.55 25.76
CA VAL A 354 0.56 12.08 26.01
C VAL A 354 -0.50 11.03 25.65
N PRO A 355 -1.72 11.11 26.22
CA PRO A 355 -2.80 10.18 25.89
C PRO A 355 -3.11 10.10 24.39
N LEU A 356 -3.78 9.01 23.98
CA LEU A 356 -4.08 8.72 22.59
C LEU A 356 -5.57 8.39 22.41
N LEU A 357 -6.20 8.93 21.37
CA LEU A 357 -7.48 8.47 20.84
C LEU A 357 -7.22 7.38 19.80
N VAL A 358 -7.56 6.13 20.13
CA VAL A 358 -7.42 4.99 19.24
C VAL A 358 -8.76 4.66 18.60
N ILE A 359 -8.80 4.72 17.27
CA ILE A 359 -9.91 4.21 16.47
C ILE A 359 -9.60 2.76 16.11
N TYR A 360 -10.33 1.81 16.67
CA TYR A 360 -10.24 0.40 16.35
C TYR A 360 -11.28 0.07 15.28
N SER A 361 -10.84 -0.09 14.02
CA SER A 361 -11.73 -0.16 12.85
C SER A 361 -11.38 -1.29 11.90
N LEU A 362 -11.82 -2.50 12.27
CA LEU A 362 -11.80 -3.69 11.41
C LEU A 362 -13.19 -3.87 10.81
N VAL A 363 -13.37 -3.47 9.55
CA VAL A 363 -14.71 -3.18 9.02
C VAL A 363 -15.19 -4.20 8.00
N GLY A 364 -14.32 -5.11 7.54
CA GLY A 364 -14.70 -6.12 6.53
C GLY A 364 -14.02 -7.49 6.66
N ASN A 365 -12.69 -7.55 6.84
CA ASN A 365 -11.92 -8.80 6.60
C ASN A 365 -12.21 -9.95 7.57
N ASP A 366 -12.94 -9.74 8.65
CA ASP A 366 -13.46 -10.82 9.50
C ASP A 366 -14.58 -11.62 8.80
N VAL A 367 -15.25 -11.04 7.78
CA VAL A 367 -16.29 -11.69 6.97
C VAL A 367 -15.99 -11.66 5.46
N CYS A 368 -15.07 -10.83 4.98
CA CYS A 368 -14.63 -10.79 3.59
C CYS A 368 -13.42 -11.71 3.38
N ASN A 369 -13.55 -12.70 2.50
CA ASN A 369 -12.47 -13.62 2.15
C ASN A 369 -12.62 -14.17 0.72
N GLY A 370 -11.55 -14.77 0.20
CA GLY A 370 -11.50 -15.34 -1.16
C GLY A 370 -11.66 -16.85 -1.23
N HIS A 371 -12.15 -17.51 -0.17
CA HIS A 371 -12.37 -18.96 -0.17
C HIS A 371 -13.65 -19.32 -0.95
N GLU A 372 -13.71 -20.54 -1.51
CA GLU A 372 -14.90 -21.00 -2.24
C GLU A 372 -16.13 -21.09 -1.32
N ASP A 373 -15.97 -21.71 -0.13
CA ASP A 373 -16.96 -21.62 0.95
C ASP A 373 -16.61 -20.41 1.83
N THR A 374 -17.06 -19.23 1.39
CA THR A 374 -16.77 -17.98 2.11
C THR A 374 -17.34 -17.97 3.52
N PHE A 375 -18.48 -18.62 3.75
CA PHE A 375 -19.19 -18.59 5.02
C PHE A 375 -18.45 -19.39 6.10
N ALA A 376 -17.92 -20.57 5.75
CA ALA A 376 -17.15 -21.39 6.67
C ALA A 376 -15.83 -20.74 7.14
N HIS A 377 -15.35 -19.71 6.43
CA HIS A 377 -14.10 -19.01 6.73
C HIS A 377 -14.33 -17.61 7.35
N MET A 378 -15.57 -17.27 7.70
CA MET A 378 -15.84 -16.06 8.47
C MET A 378 -15.43 -16.26 9.93
N THR A 379 -14.91 -15.20 10.54
CA THR A 379 -14.60 -15.19 11.97
C THR A 379 -15.89 -15.29 12.76
N THR A 380 -15.95 -16.23 13.70
CA THR A 380 -17.12 -16.42 14.55
C THR A 380 -17.25 -15.30 15.59
N VAL A 381 -18.44 -15.13 16.16
CA VAL A 381 -18.68 -14.12 17.20
C VAL A 381 -17.79 -14.35 18.43
N GLU A 382 -17.57 -15.62 18.81
CA GLU A 382 -16.71 -15.97 19.95
C GLU A 382 -15.23 -15.63 19.67
N GLU A 383 -14.74 -15.95 18.47
CA GLU A 383 -13.38 -15.60 18.06
C GLU A 383 -13.20 -14.08 18.01
N MET A 384 -14.12 -13.35 17.40
CA MET A 384 -14.08 -11.88 17.32
C MET A 384 -14.02 -11.25 18.72
N LEU A 385 -14.86 -11.73 19.66
CA LEU A 385 -14.87 -11.27 21.04
C LEU A 385 -13.52 -11.54 21.71
N ASN A 386 -13.02 -12.78 21.65
CA ASN A 386 -11.77 -13.17 22.27
C ASN A 386 -10.57 -12.42 21.69
N ASN A 387 -10.51 -12.25 20.38
CA ASN A 387 -9.47 -11.52 19.68
C ASN A 387 -9.46 -10.05 20.06
N THR A 388 -10.65 -9.43 20.07
CA THR A 388 -10.80 -8.01 20.45
C THR A 388 -10.39 -7.79 21.89
N LEU A 389 -10.84 -8.62 22.84
CA LEU A 389 -10.47 -8.51 24.26
C LEU A 389 -8.97 -8.69 24.48
N LYS A 390 -8.32 -9.63 23.77
CA LYS A 390 -6.86 -9.79 23.82
C LYS A 390 -6.13 -8.53 23.36
N ASN A 391 -6.59 -7.91 22.28
CA ASN A 391 -5.97 -6.68 21.78
C ASN A 391 -6.23 -5.49 22.72
N LEU A 392 -7.43 -5.36 23.26
CA LEU A 392 -7.73 -4.33 24.27
C LEU A 392 -6.87 -4.48 25.53
N ALA A 393 -6.67 -5.72 26.01
CA ALA A 393 -5.77 -5.99 27.13
C ALA A 393 -4.32 -5.62 26.80
N TYR A 394 -3.87 -5.84 25.57
CA TYR A 394 -2.55 -5.36 25.13
C TYR A 394 -2.48 -3.83 25.11
N LEU A 395 -3.48 -3.15 24.54
CA LEU A 395 -3.52 -1.68 24.51
C LEU A 395 -3.50 -1.06 25.91
N ASP A 396 -4.13 -1.68 26.91
CA ASP A 396 -4.07 -1.23 28.30
C ASP A 396 -2.64 -1.18 28.86
N THR A 397 -1.73 -2.03 28.35
CA THR A 397 -0.30 -2.03 28.73
C THR A 397 0.55 -0.99 28.01
N VAL A 398 0.02 -0.39 26.93
CA VAL A 398 0.77 0.51 26.05
C VAL A 398 0.27 1.95 26.19
N LEU A 399 -1.04 2.14 26.31
CA LEU A 399 -1.65 3.46 26.27
C LEU A 399 -1.49 4.21 27.61
N PRO A 400 -1.06 5.48 27.58
CA PRO A 400 -1.05 6.32 28.77
C PRO A 400 -2.44 6.48 29.38
N LYS A 401 -2.49 6.66 30.71
CA LYS A 401 -3.74 6.94 31.43
C LYS A 401 -4.41 8.19 30.85
N GLY A 402 -5.71 8.09 30.59
CA GLY A 402 -6.50 9.16 29.94
C GLY A 402 -6.69 8.94 28.44
N SER A 403 -6.12 7.87 27.87
CA SER A 403 -6.38 7.46 26.49
C SER A 403 -7.82 6.94 26.31
N HIS A 404 -8.30 6.97 25.06
CA HIS A 404 -9.64 6.54 24.69
C HIS A 404 -9.56 5.54 23.53
N VAL A 405 -10.35 4.47 23.58
CA VAL A 405 -10.48 3.52 22.47
C VAL A 405 -11.92 3.53 21.97
N LEU A 406 -12.12 3.84 20.70
CA LEU A 406 -13.40 3.79 20.02
C LEU A 406 -13.40 2.63 19.03
N THR A 407 -14.28 1.66 19.22
CA THR A 407 -14.45 0.54 18.28
C THR A 407 -15.56 0.85 17.28
N THR A 408 -15.35 0.53 16.00
CA THR A 408 -16.39 0.63 14.97
C THR A 408 -17.04 -0.73 14.72
N GLY A 409 -18.33 -0.72 14.32
CA GLY A 409 -18.97 -1.92 13.79
C GLY A 409 -18.48 -2.26 12.37
N LEU A 410 -18.83 -3.45 11.90
CA LEU A 410 -18.59 -3.87 10.52
C LEU A 410 -19.44 -3.06 9.53
N ALA A 411 -18.95 -2.93 8.30
CA ALA A 411 -19.68 -2.26 7.24
C ALA A 411 -20.87 -3.11 6.75
N ASN A 412 -21.95 -2.44 6.35
CA ASN A 412 -23.03 -3.10 5.61
C ASN A 412 -22.65 -3.18 4.12
N GLY A 413 -22.03 -4.29 3.71
CA GLY A 413 -21.57 -4.50 2.34
C GLY A 413 -22.68 -4.71 1.29
N SER A 414 -23.96 -4.86 1.68
CA SER A 414 -25.05 -5.10 0.72
C SER A 414 -25.26 -3.97 -0.29
N LEU A 415 -24.86 -2.74 0.07
CA LEU A 415 -24.93 -1.58 -0.81
C LEU A 415 -23.95 -1.66 -1.99
N LEU A 416 -22.84 -2.39 -1.85
CA LEU A 416 -21.81 -2.48 -2.90
C LEU A 416 -22.29 -3.21 -4.15
N TYR A 417 -23.15 -4.21 -4.00
CA TYR A 417 -23.74 -4.95 -5.13
C TYR A 417 -24.87 -4.16 -5.82
N GLN A 418 -25.45 -3.17 -5.12
CA GLN A 418 -26.57 -2.38 -5.63
C GLN A 418 -26.12 -1.13 -6.41
N LEU A 419 -24.84 -0.76 -6.30
CA LEU A 419 -24.17 0.27 -7.10
C LEU A 419 -23.87 -0.27 -8.50
#